data_AF-A0A1Q7AKG2-F1
#
_entry.id   AF-A0A1Q7AKG2-F1
#
_cell.length_a   1.000
_cell.length_b   1.000
_cell.length_c   1.000
_cell.angle_alpha   90.00
_cell.angle_beta   90.00
_cell.angle_gamma   90.00
#
_symmetry.space_group_name_H-M   'P 1'
#
loop_
_entity.id
_entity.type
_entity.pdbx_description
1 polymer ?
#
loop_
_entity_poly.entity_id
_entity_poly.type
_entity_poly.pdbx_seq_one_letter_code
_entity_poly.pdbx_strand_id
1 'polypeptide(L)'
;MHDWTRLDTVGHPHSEKLRLVTTYRRTDFDHLTFTVTVDDPETYTKPWTNERTFTRSNGELIEYSCEENNKDLREGHIKFWTPPPPKKKP
;
A
#
# COMPACT_ATOMS: atom_id res chain seq x y z
N MET A 1 12.16 0.32 0.18
CA MET A 1 11.09 1.02 0.93
C MET A 1 11.66 1.31 2.30
N HIS A 2 11.40 2.47 2.91
CA HIS A 2 11.91 2.74 4.26
C HIS A 2 10.94 2.21 5.32
N ASP A 3 11.47 1.71 6.43
CA ASP A 3 10.70 1.08 7.52
C ASP A 3 9.84 2.04 8.37
N TRP A 4 9.86 3.35 8.09
CA TRP A 4 8.99 4.33 8.73
C TRP A 4 7.66 4.56 8.01
N THR A 5 7.46 3.91 6.86
CA THR A 5 6.15 3.84 6.21
C THR A 5 5.35 2.62 6.69
N ARG A 6 4.07 2.57 6.31
CA ARG A 6 3.16 1.48 6.67
C ARG A 6 2.93 0.61 5.44
N LEU A 7 2.76 -0.69 5.63
CA LEU A 7 2.49 -1.62 4.54
C LEU A 7 1.10 -1.40 3.94
N ASP A 8 0.12 -1.08 4.78
CA ASP A 8 -1.27 -0.86 4.39
C ASP A 8 -1.96 0.21 5.25
N THR A 9 -3.24 0.46 4.94
CA THR A 9 -4.07 1.46 5.63
C THR A 9 -4.39 1.11 7.08
N VAL A 10 -4.29 -0.16 7.48
CA VAL A 10 -4.46 -0.61 8.87
C VAL A 10 -3.21 -0.30 9.69
N GLY A 11 -2.06 -0.16 9.03
CA GLY A 11 -0.81 0.24 9.66
C GLY A 11 0.11 -0.91 9.98
N HIS A 12 0.00 -2.02 9.25
CA HIS A 12 0.96 -3.12 9.41
C HIS A 12 2.40 -2.66 9.13
N PRO A 13 3.39 -3.14 9.90
CA PRO A 13 4.79 -2.77 9.72
C PRO A 13 5.41 -3.42 8.48
N HIS A 14 6.55 -2.90 8.03
CA HIS A 14 7.47 -3.57 7.13
C HIS A 14 8.90 -3.10 7.38
N SER A 15 9.87 -3.87 6.92
CA SER A 15 11.29 -3.58 7.04
C SER A 15 11.87 -2.97 5.76
N GLU A 16 13.16 -2.63 5.79
CA GLU A 16 13.92 -2.26 4.61
C GLU A 16 14.20 -3.46 3.68
N LYS A 17 14.06 -4.69 4.19
CA LYS A 17 14.22 -5.93 3.42
C LYS A 17 12.94 -6.38 2.71
N LEU A 18 11.86 -5.59 2.78
CA LEU A 18 10.62 -5.86 2.07
C LEU A 18 10.85 -6.00 0.56
N ARG A 19 10.40 -7.13 0.01
CA ARG A 19 10.23 -7.38 -1.41
C ARG A 19 8.76 -7.60 -1.71
N LEU A 20 8.18 -6.74 -2.54
CA LEU A 20 6.83 -6.88 -3.06
C LEU A 20 6.87 -7.45 -4.47
N VAL A 21 6.09 -8.50 -4.73
CA VAL A 21 5.85 -9.01 -6.08
C VAL A 21 4.38 -8.83 -6.40
N THR A 22 4.11 -8.09 -7.47
CA THR A 22 2.75 -7.81 -7.90
C THR A 22 2.52 -8.43 -9.27
N THR A 23 1.40 -9.15 -9.43
CA THR A 23 1.01 -9.70 -10.74
C THR A 23 -0.38 -9.23 -11.13
N TYR A 24 -0.53 -8.97 -12.43
CA TYR A 24 -1.79 -8.61 -13.05
C TYR A 24 -2.08 -9.65 -14.13
N ARG A 25 -3.23 -10.32 -14.03
CA ARG A 25 -3.66 -11.32 -14.99
C ARG A 25 -5.10 -11.08 -15.39
N ARG A 26 -5.31 -10.64 -16.63
CA ARG A 26 -6.65 -10.58 -17.21
C ARG A 26 -7.10 -12.01 -17.50
N THR A 27 -8.03 -12.54 -16.72
CA THR A 27 -8.49 -13.94 -16.83
C THR A 27 -9.48 -14.12 -17.96
N ASP A 28 -10.25 -13.07 -18.25
CA ASP A 28 -11.21 -13.00 -19.34
C ASP A 28 -11.50 -11.52 -19.68
N PHE A 29 -12.52 -11.28 -20.51
CA PHE A 29 -12.84 -9.93 -20.95
C PHE A 29 -13.24 -8.99 -19.81
N ASP A 30 -13.92 -9.48 -18.78
CA ASP A 30 -14.52 -8.67 -17.73
C ASP A 30 -13.83 -8.81 -16.37
N HIS A 31 -12.82 -9.68 -16.24
CA HIS A 31 -12.13 -9.92 -14.96
C HIS A 31 -10.60 -9.77 -15.05
N LEU A 32 -10.04 -9.15 -14.01
CA LEU A 32 -8.61 -8.98 -13.78
C LEU A 32 -8.25 -9.49 -12.39
N THR A 33 -7.48 -10.58 -12.32
CA THR A 33 -6.86 -11.03 -11.07
C THR A 33 -5.61 -10.21 -10.79
N PHE A 34 -5.50 -9.72 -9.57
CA PHE A 34 -4.39 -8.96 -9.04
C PHE A 34 -3.86 -9.66 -7.79
N THR A 35 -2.56 -9.94 -7.76
CA THR A 35 -1.92 -10.50 -6.57
C THR A 35 -0.81 -9.60 -6.06
N VAL A 36 -0.63 -9.58 -4.75
CA VAL A 36 0.51 -8.96 -4.08
C VAL A 36 1.09 -9.98 -3.12
N THR A 37 2.31 -10.44 -3.39
CA THR A 37 3.11 -11.25 -2.48
C THR A 37 4.03 -10.34 -1.67
N VAL A 38 3.93 -10.44 -0.35
CA VAL A 38 4.78 -9.75 0.62
C VAL A 38 5.83 -10.72 1.12
N ASP A 39 7.09 -10.40 0.88
CA ASP A 39 8.26 -11.15 1.32
C ASP A 39 9.16 -10.22 2.14
N ASP A 40 9.05 -10.34 3.47
CA ASP A 40 9.83 -9.57 4.42
C ASP A 40 10.17 -10.44 5.64
N PRO A 41 11.38 -11.04 5.65
CA PRO A 41 11.79 -11.99 6.68
C PRO A 41 12.11 -11.34 8.03
N GLU A 42 12.23 -10.01 8.11
CA GLU A 42 12.43 -9.31 9.39
C GLU A 42 11.11 -9.03 10.11
N THR A 43 10.02 -8.87 9.36
CA THR A 43 8.71 -8.51 9.91
C THR A 43 7.75 -9.69 9.98
N TYR A 44 7.79 -10.62 9.02
CA TYR A 44 6.85 -11.73 8.91
C TYR A 44 7.54 -13.09 8.95
N THR A 45 6.84 -14.10 9.47
CA THR A 45 7.38 -15.46 9.63
C THR A 45 7.53 -16.24 8.33
N LYS A 46 6.82 -15.82 7.27
CA LYS A 46 6.90 -16.39 5.92
C LYS A 46 6.29 -15.42 4.90
N PRO A 47 6.65 -15.54 3.61
CA PRO A 47 5.95 -14.82 2.57
C PRO A 47 4.46 -15.15 2.53
N TRP A 48 3.63 -14.16 2.25
CA TRP A 48 2.18 -14.32 2.12
C TRP A 48 1.66 -13.55 0.91
N THR A 49 0.51 -13.97 0.36
CA THR A 49 -0.06 -13.38 -0.85
C THR A 49 -1.50 -12.95 -0.60
N ASN A 50 -1.82 -11.70 -0.96
CA ASN A 50 -3.20 -11.25 -1.13
C ASN A 50 -3.59 -11.36 -2.60
N GLU A 51 -4.80 -11.83 -2.86
CA GLU A 51 -5.38 -11.91 -4.20
C GLU A 51 -6.71 -11.17 -4.21
N ARG A 52 -6.96 -10.43 -5.29
CA ARG A 52 -8.21 -9.74 -5.56
C ARG A 52 -8.57 -9.93 -7.04
N THR A 53 -9.84 -10.17 -7.31
CA THR A 53 -10.37 -10.15 -8.67
C THR A 53 -11.18 -8.88 -8.85
N PHE A 54 -10.77 -8.04 -9.78
CA PHE A 54 -11.51 -6.87 -10.20
C PHE A 54 -12.46 -7.23 -11.32
N THR A 55 -13.71 -6.78 -11.21
CA THR A 55 -14.70 -6.86 -12.28
C THR A 55 -14.71 -5.53 -13.04
N ARG A 56 -14.81 -5.61 -14.35
CA ARG A 56 -14.89 -4.45 -15.24
C ARG A 56 -16.10 -3.59 -14.87
N SER A 57 -15.86 -2.30 -14.66
CA SER A 57 -16.91 -1.30 -14.52
C SER A 57 -17.51 -0.96 -15.88
N ASN A 58 -18.82 -0.76 -15.93
CA ASN A 58 -19.54 -0.22 -17.09
C ASN A 58 -19.63 1.33 -17.07
N GLY A 59 -19.18 1.97 -15.98
CA GLY A 59 -19.20 3.42 -15.83
C GLY A 59 -18.00 4.11 -16.47
N GLU A 60 -18.10 5.43 -16.61
CA GLU A 60 -16.98 6.27 -17.02
C GLU A 60 -15.92 6.35 -15.91
N LEU A 61 -14.65 6.50 -16.29
CA LEU A 61 -13.58 6.77 -15.34
C LEU A 61 -13.71 8.22 -14.88
N ILE A 62 -14.13 8.41 -13.63
CA ILE A 62 -14.23 9.74 -13.01
C ILE A 62 -12.85 10.13 -12.51
N GLU A 63 -12.51 11.42 -12.62
CA GLU A 63 -11.32 11.97 -11.98
C GLU A 63 -11.43 11.80 -10.46
N TYR A 64 -10.38 11.27 -9.85
CA TYR A 64 -10.28 11.12 -8.40
C TYR A 64 -8.96 11.74 -7.93
N SER A 65 -9.05 12.67 -6.99
CA SER A 65 -7.90 13.22 -6.29
C SER A 65 -8.02 12.89 -4.80
N CYS A 66 -7.02 12.18 -4.26
CA CYS A 66 -6.95 11.90 -2.81
C CYS A 66 -6.98 13.18 -1.97
N GLU A 67 -6.59 14.33 -2.54
CA GLU A 67 -6.53 15.62 -1.86
C GLU A 67 -7.84 16.43 -1.96
N GLU A 68 -8.83 15.95 -2.71
CA GLU A 68 -10.11 16.64 -2.84
C GLU A 68 -10.79 16.74 -1.46
N ASN A 69 -11.00 17.99 -1.01
CA ASN A 69 -11.51 18.30 0.33
C ASN A 69 -10.64 17.80 1.51
N ASN A 70 -9.33 17.58 1.30
CA ASN A 70 -8.39 17.26 2.39
C ASN A 70 -8.13 18.50 3.26
N LYS A 71 -9.06 18.80 4.16
CA LYS A 71 -8.97 19.90 5.13
C LYS A 71 -8.37 19.46 6.45
N ASP A 72 -8.32 18.15 6.71
CA ASP A 72 -7.89 17.58 7.99
C ASP A 72 -6.48 18.00 8.41
N LEU A 73 -5.57 18.20 7.45
CA LEU A 73 -4.23 18.73 7.74
C LEU A 73 -4.26 20.21 8.19
N ARG A 74 -5.14 21.04 7.59
CA ARG A 74 -5.24 22.48 7.87
C ARG A 74 -6.14 22.77 9.08
N GLU A 75 -7.14 21.94 9.33
CA GLU A 75 -8.09 22.04 10.45
C GLU A 75 -7.57 21.35 11.72
N GLY A 76 -6.44 20.62 11.63
CA GLY A 76 -5.72 20.07 12.78
C GLY A 76 -6.18 18.68 13.24
N HIS A 77 -7.00 17.98 12.44
CA HIS A 77 -7.38 16.60 12.70
C HIS A 77 -6.22 15.62 12.45
N ILE A 78 -5.30 15.98 11.55
CA ILE A 78 -4.07 15.24 11.26
C ILE A 78 -2.87 16.04 11.74
N LYS A 79 -1.96 15.38 12.48
CA LYS A 79 -0.67 15.97 12.85
C LYS A 79 0.28 15.95 11.65
N PHE A 80 1.02 17.04 11.46
CA PHE A 80 2.15 17.05 10.53
C PHE A 80 3.11 15.90 10.88
N TRP A 81 3.43 15.10 9.87
CA TRP A 81 4.32 13.97 10.04
C TRP A 81 5.76 14.45 10.18
N THR A 82 6.47 13.94 11.21
CA THR A 82 7.88 14.22 11.46
C THR A 82 8.68 12.92 11.29
N PRO A 83 9.75 12.91 10.50
CA PRO A 83 10.61 11.74 10.38
C PRO A 83 11.18 11.30 11.73
N PRO A 84 11.20 9.99 12.01
CA PRO A 84 12.04 9.50 13.08
C PRO A 84 13.51 9.85 12.77
N PRO A 85 14.34 10.10 13.81
CA PRO A 85 15.76 10.38 13.62
C PRO A 85 16.45 9.21 12.90
N PRO A 86 17.48 9.47 12.08
CA PRO A 86 18.19 8.43 11.34
C PRO A 86 18.72 7.35 12.30
N LYS A 87 18.55 6.09 11.91
CA LYS A 87 19.13 4.96 12.65
C LYS A 87 20.65 5.14 12.73
N LYS A 88 21.22 5.00 13.93
CA LYS A 88 22.68 4.99 14.10
C LYS A 88 23.24 3.81 13.28
N LYS A 89 24.14 4.09 12.35
CA LYS A 89 24.94 3.03 11.73
C LYS A 89 25.82 2.39 12.81
N PRO A 90 25.99 1.05 12.80
CA PRO A 90 26.95 0.39 13.68
C PRO A 90 28.37 0.90 13.43
#